data_AF-A0A5N0V304-F1
#
_entry.id   AF-A0A5N0V304-F1
#
_cell.length_a   1.000
_cell.length_b   1.000
_cell.length_c   1.000
_cell.angle_alpha   90.00
_cell.angle_beta   90.00
_cell.angle_gamma   90.00
#
_symmetry.space_group_name_H-M   'P 1'
#
loop_
_entity.id
_entity.type
_entity.pdbx_description
1 polymer ?
#
loop_
_entity_poly.entity_id
_entity_poly.type
_entity_poly.pdbx_seq_one_letter_code
_entity_poly.pdbx_strand_id
1 'polypeptide(L)'
;MSKADYVYASLLDDPRNARISGGTPLRATEIAKRLGVSITPVREALRRLENDRLIRYEQNHGATVIDLSADALVEYYNLRAVVEGLGARLAASRVTAEELDRLRAIHERMVADEKAGRYETLGEQSRDFHLAITDIGGAAFLGAHARAVRNSFPVRQGRLSWCSP
;
A
#
# COMPACT_ATOMS: atom_id res chain seq x y z
N MET A 1 16.33 -8.91 8.92
CA MET A 1 15.63 -7.61 8.79
C MET A 1 16.48 -6.54 9.44
N SER A 2 16.85 -5.47 8.70
CA SER A 2 17.67 -4.39 9.27
C SER A 2 16.87 -3.54 10.25
N LYS A 3 17.54 -2.72 11.08
CA LYS A 3 16.83 -1.75 11.95
C LYS A 3 16.06 -0.71 11.14
N ALA A 4 16.57 -0.33 9.95
CA ALA A 4 15.87 0.57 9.05
C ALA A 4 14.63 -0.10 8.43
N ASP A 5 14.71 -1.37 8.03
CA ASP A 5 13.55 -2.14 7.55
C ASP A 5 12.49 -2.28 8.64
N TYR A 6 12.91 -2.54 9.88
CA TYR A 6 11.99 -2.61 11.01
C TYR A 6 11.28 -1.27 11.25
N VAL A 7 12.00 -0.14 11.19
CA VAL A 7 11.38 1.19 11.34
C VAL A 7 10.44 1.50 10.19
N TYR A 8 10.87 1.22 8.95
CA TYR A 8 10.04 1.40 7.75
C TYR A 8 8.75 0.58 7.85
N ALA A 9 8.88 -0.71 8.14
CA ALA A 9 7.75 -1.59 8.38
C ALA A 9 6.88 -1.07 9.52
N SER A 10 7.45 -0.65 10.66
CA SER A 10 6.65 -0.11 11.79
C SER A 10 5.94 1.21 11.47
N LEU A 11 6.39 1.98 10.48
CA LEU A 11 5.72 3.20 10.02
C LEU A 11 4.64 2.91 8.97
N LEU A 12 4.73 1.78 8.27
CA LEU A 12 3.71 1.29 7.34
C LEU A 12 2.65 0.41 8.02
N ASP A 13 3.11 -0.53 8.85
CA ASP A 13 2.38 -1.44 9.72
C ASP A 13 1.97 -0.73 11.02
N ASP A 14 1.57 0.54 10.99
CA ASP A 14 0.65 1.06 12.00
C ASP A 14 -0.77 0.71 11.51
N PRO A 15 -1.25 -0.52 11.77
CA PRO A 15 -2.31 -1.19 11.03
C PRO A 15 -3.67 -0.89 11.65
N ARG A 16 -3.75 0.03 12.60
CA ARG A 16 -5.01 0.36 13.28
C ARG A 16 -5.64 1.57 12.62
N ASN A 17 -6.17 1.37 11.41
CA ASN A 17 -7.15 2.25 10.78
C ASN A 17 -6.77 3.75 10.79
N ALA A 18 -6.07 4.21 9.76
CA ALA A 18 -6.02 5.64 9.38
C ALA A 18 -5.37 6.63 10.38
N ARG A 19 -4.21 6.33 10.98
CA ARG A 19 -3.64 7.19 12.06
C ARG A 19 -2.42 8.04 11.78
N ILE A 20 -1.71 7.88 10.67
CA ILE A 20 -0.90 9.01 10.18
C ILE A 20 -1.73 9.69 9.11
N SER A 21 -2.63 10.56 9.57
CA SER A 21 -3.46 11.34 8.68
C SER A 21 -2.55 12.10 7.72
N GLY A 22 -3.00 12.27 6.47
CA GLY A 22 -2.36 13.21 5.56
C GLY A 22 -2.08 14.54 6.27
N GLY A 23 -0.89 15.08 6.04
CA GLY A 23 -0.43 16.30 6.72
C GLY A 23 0.18 16.08 8.11
N THR A 24 0.26 14.86 8.63
CA THR A 24 0.91 14.63 9.94
C THR A 24 2.43 14.79 9.84
N PRO A 25 3.07 15.62 10.67
CA PRO A 25 4.52 15.73 10.73
C PRO A 25 5.15 14.51 11.41
N LEU A 26 6.24 14.02 10.84
CA LEU A 26 7.04 12.89 11.30
C LEU A 26 8.40 13.38 11.78
N ARG A 27 8.59 13.44 13.10
CA ARG A 27 9.87 13.84 13.71
C ARG A 27 10.74 12.62 13.98
N ALA A 28 11.94 12.60 13.38
CA ALA A 28 12.86 11.47 13.51
C ALA A 28 13.27 11.18 14.96
N THR A 29 13.41 12.21 15.79
CA THR A 29 13.73 12.08 17.22
C THR A 29 12.60 11.41 18.02
N GLU A 30 11.35 11.79 17.75
CA GLU A 30 10.17 11.22 18.40
C GLU A 30 9.98 9.74 18.01
N ILE A 31 10.15 9.43 16.72
CA ILE A 31 10.08 8.06 16.20
C ILE A 31 11.19 7.18 16.79
N ALA A 32 12.42 7.70 16.84
CA ALA A 32 13.57 6.98 17.43
C ALA A 32 13.31 6.62 18.90
N LYS A 33 12.81 7.58 19.69
CA LYS A 33 12.43 7.37 21.09
C LYS A 33 11.31 6.35 21.23
N ARG A 34 10.26 6.44 20.39
CA ARG A 34 9.10 5.54 20.42
C ARG A 34 9.48 4.09 20.11
N LEU A 35 10.36 3.89 19.14
CA LEU A 35 10.76 2.56 18.66
C LEU A 35 12.00 2.00 19.37
N GLY A 36 12.61 2.74 20.30
CA GLY A 36 13.80 2.30 21.03
C GLY A 36 15.03 2.10 20.12
N VAL A 37 15.14 2.89 19.05
CA VAL A 37 16.23 2.82 18.07
C VAL A 37 16.99 4.15 18.00
N SER A 38 18.19 4.15 17.40
CA SER A 38 18.91 5.39 17.12
C SER A 38 18.26 6.19 15.98
N ILE A 39 18.62 7.46 15.82
CA ILE A 39 18.03 8.34 14.80
C ILE A 39 18.44 7.96 13.36
N THR A 40 19.58 7.30 13.18
CA THR A 40 20.11 6.89 11.87
C THR A 40 19.17 5.96 11.09
N PRO A 41 18.74 4.80 11.62
CA PRO A 41 17.78 3.93 10.92
C PRO A 41 16.42 4.60 10.72
N VAL A 42 16.05 5.58 11.55
CA VAL A 42 14.83 6.37 11.35
C VAL A 42 14.95 7.30 10.15
N ARG A 43 16.06 8.03 10.02
CA ARG A 43 16.30 8.90 8.85
C ARG A 43 16.35 8.09 7.55
N GLU A 44 16.95 6.89 7.58
CA GLU A 44 16.97 5.98 6.44
C GLU A 44 15.57 5.51 6.06
N ALA A 45 14.75 5.10 7.04
CA ALA A 45 13.36 4.72 6.82
C ALA A 45 12.52 5.89 6.26
N LEU A 46 12.67 7.11 6.80
CA LEU A 46 11.99 8.29 6.29
C LEU A 46 12.42 8.61 4.85
N ARG A 47 13.71 8.53 4.51
CA ARG A 47 14.18 8.73 3.13
C ARG A 47 13.57 7.71 2.17
N ARG A 48 13.39 6.47 2.63
CA ARG A 48 12.70 5.43 1.86
C ARG A 48 11.22 5.77 1.66
N LEU A 49 10.51 6.18 2.72
CA LEU A 49 9.11 6.64 2.63
C LEU A 49 8.95 7.84 1.68
N GLU A 50 9.93 8.74 1.60
CA GLU A 50 9.94 9.84 0.65
C GLU A 50 10.12 9.34 -0.80
N ASN A 51 11.05 8.42 -1.03
CA ASN A 51 11.21 7.79 -2.35
C ASN A 51 9.93 7.05 -2.79
N ASP A 52 9.23 6.45 -1.82
CA ASP A 52 7.95 5.80 -2.01
C ASP A 52 6.76 6.78 -2.04
N ARG A 53 7.00 8.11 -2.04
CA ARG A 53 5.96 9.17 -2.11
C ARG A 53 4.88 9.10 -1.02
N LEU A 54 5.22 8.52 0.13
CA LEU A 54 4.34 8.48 1.30
C LEU A 54 4.49 9.72 2.18
N ILE A 55 5.66 10.36 2.12
CA ILE A 55 5.96 11.61 2.81
C ILE A 55 6.63 12.61 1.88
N ARG A 56 6.68 13.87 2.30
CA ARG A 56 7.52 14.92 1.71
C ARG A 56 8.33 15.61 2.81
N TYR A 57 9.54 16.08 2.52
CA TYR A 57 10.24 16.98 3.42
C TYR A 57 9.82 18.43 3.20
N GLU A 58 9.37 19.08 4.26
CA GLU A 58 9.06 20.50 4.30
C GLU A 58 10.19 21.27 4.97
N GLN A 59 10.56 22.41 4.37
CA GLN A 59 11.60 23.28 4.89
C GLN A 59 11.25 23.71 6.33
N ASN A 60 12.18 23.51 7.25
CA ASN A 60 12.05 23.77 8.70
C ASN A 60 11.05 22.90 9.48
N HIS A 61 10.30 22.00 8.84
CA HIS A 61 9.26 21.19 9.51
C HIS A 61 9.56 19.69 9.51
N GLY A 62 10.52 19.25 8.68
CA GLY A 62 10.92 17.84 8.60
C GLY A 62 10.02 17.06 7.65
N ALA A 63 9.85 15.76 7.89
CA ALA A 63 9.01 14.89 7.07
C ALA A 63 7.53 15.09 7.40
N THR A 64 6.66 15.12 6.39
CA THR A 64 5.20 15.23 6.55
C THR A 64 4.52 14.20 5.66
N VAL A 65 3.53 13.46 6.18
CA VAL A 65 2.77 12.49 5.37
C VAL A 65 1.96 13.20 4.29
N ILE A 66 2.01 12.65 3.07
CA ILE A 66 1.26 13.19 1.95
C ILE A 66 -0.24 13.00 2.18
N ASP A 67 -0.98 14.10 2.04
CA ASP A 67 -2.44 14.09 1.97
C ASP A 67 -2.87 14.22 0.51
N LEU A 68 -3.66 13.27 0.01
CA LEU A 68 -4.17 13.34 -1.36
C LEU A 68 -5.46 14.17 -1.37
N SER A 69 -5.50 15.20 -2.22
CA SER A 69 -6.75 15.87 -2.56
C SER A 69 -7.71 14.89 -3.25
N ALA A 70 -9.00 15.22 -3.28
CA ALA A 70 -9.99 14.41 -3.99
C ALA A 70 -9.62 14.23 -5.47
N ASP A 71 -9.15 15.28 -6.14
CA ASP A 71 -8.72 15.22 -7.55
C ASP A 71 -7.48 14.32 -7.73
N ALA A 72 -6.48 14.46 -6.86
CA ALA A 72 -5.29 13.61 -6.90
C ALA A 72 -5.62 12.14 -6.61
N LEU A 73 -6.63 11.88 -5.77
CA LEU A 73 -7.12 10.53 -5.51
C LEU A 73 -7.78 9.93 -6.76
N VAL A 74 -8.56 10.73 -7.50
CA VAL A 74 -9.14 10.31 -8.80
C VAL A 74 -8.03 10.00 -9.81
N GLU A 75 -7.04 10.88 -9.96
CA GLU A 75 -5.87 10.65 -10.83
C GLU A 75 -5.14 9.36 -10.45
N TYR A 76 -4.95 9.12 -9.16
CA TYR A 76 -4.31 7.92 -8.64
C TYR A 76 -5.08 6.64 -9.01
N TYR A 77 -6.40 6.62 -8.82
CA TYR A 77 -7.23 5.47 -9.19
C TYR A 77 -7.29 5.25 -10.70
N ASN A 78 -7.25 6.31 -11.51
CA ASN A 78 -7.17 6.20 -12.97
C ASN A 78 -5.84 5.55 -13.40
N LEU A 79 -4.72 5.97 -12.82
CA LEU A 79 -3.42 5.35 -13.07
C LEU A 79 -3.43 3.86 -12.69
N ARG A 80 -3.99 3.53 -11.52
CA ARG A 80 -4.17 2.14 -11.09
C ARG A 80 -5.01 1.34 -12.07
N ALA A 81 -6.15 1.86 -12.53
CA ALA A 81 -7.02 1.18 -13.47
C ALA A 81 -6.30 0.83 -14.78
N VAL A 82 -5.46 1.73 -15.29
CA VAL A 82 -4.65 1.47 -16.50
C VAL A 82 -3.63 0.36 -16.28
N VAL A 83 -2.84 0.45 -15.21
CA VAL A 83 -1.75 -0.51 -14.93
C VAL A 83 -2.31 -1.88 -14.53
N GLU A 84 -3.25 -1.92 -13.59
CA GLU A 84 -3.87 -3.15 -13.11
C GLU A 84 -4.76 -3.79 -14.19
N GLY A 85 -5.44 -2.98 -15.02
CA GLY A 85 -6.24 -3.47 -16.14
C GLY A 85 -5.40 -4.12 -17.25
N LEU A 86 -4.23 -3.55 -17.57
CA LEU A 86 -3.26 -4.21 -18.43
C LEU A 86 -2.79 -5.54 -17.81
N GLY A 87 -2.54 -5.55 -16.50
CA GLY A 87 -2.18 -6.76 -15.74
C GLY A 87 -3.22 -7.85 -15.86
N ALA A 88 -4.48 -7.52 -15.60
CA ALA A 88 -5.60 -8.46 -15.72
C ALA A 88 -5.75 -9.00 -17.14
N ARG A 89 -5.65 -8.14 -18.16
CA ARG A 89 -5.72 -8.56 -19.56
C ARG A 89 -4.64 -9.57 -19.93
N LEU A 90 -3.40 -9.34 -19.51
CA LEU A 90 -2.28 -10.25 -19.79
C LEU A 90 -2.33 -11.50 -18.91
N ALA A 91 -2.79 -11.39 -17.67
CA ALA A 91 -2.95 -12.53 -16.79
C ALA A 91 -3.99 -13.52 -17.33
N ALA A 92 -5.10 -13.02 -17.88
CA ALA A 92 -6.15 -13.85 -18.45
C ALA A 92 -5.66 -14.81 -19.55
N SER A 93 -4.61 -14.46 -20.30
CA SER A 93 -4.04 -15.32 -21.34
C SER A 93 -2.86 -16.20 -20.88
N ARG A 94 -2.40 -16.02 -19.63
CA ARG A 94 -1.17 -16.66 -19.12
C ARG A 94 -1.40 -17.53 -17.88
N VAL A 95 -2.48 -17.28 -17.15
CA VAL A 95 -2.77 -17.90 -15.86
C VAL A 95 -2.77 -19.42 -15.96
N THR A 96 -2.05 -20.08 -15.05
CA THR A 96 -2.13 -21.54 -14.90
C THR A 96 -3.31 -21.95 -14.03
N ALA A 97 -3.65 -23.25 -14.01
CA ALA A 97 -4.70 -23.77 -13.11
C ALA A 97 -4.35 -23.49 -11.64
N GLU A 98 -3.09 -23.71 -11.25
CA GLU A 98 -2.61 -23.50 -9.89
C GLU A 98 -2.63 -22.01 -9.49
N GLU A 99 -2.31 -21.11 -10.41
CA GLU A 99 -2.44 -19.67 -10.21
C GLU A 99 -3.89 -19.23 -10.05
N LEU A 100 -4.79 -19.76 -10.87
CA LEU A 100 -6.21 -19.47 -10.79
C LEU A 100 -6.80 -19.94 -9.46
N ASP A 101 -6.43 -21.13 -8.99
CA ASP A 101 -6.88 -21.65 -7.70
C ASP A 101 -6.35 -20.81 -6.53
N ARG A 102 -5.11 -20.30 -6.61
CA ARG A 102 -4.58 -19.34 -5.64
C ARG A 102 -5.39 -18.03 -5.63
N LEU A 103 -5.74 -17.48 -6.79
CA LEU A 103 -6.56 -16.28 -6.89
C LEU A 103 -7.96 -16.51 -6.28
N ARG A 104 -8.58 -17.66 -6.57
CA ARG A 104 -9.87 -18.06 -5.98
C ARG A 104 -9.81 -18.11 -4.46
N ALA A 105 -8.78 -18.74 -3.90
CA ALA A 105 -8.61 -18.84 -2.46
C ALA A 105 -8.48 -17.47 -1.77
N ILE A 106 -7.78 -16.50 -2.41
CA ILE A 106 -7.70 -15.13 -1.90
C ILE A 106 -9.09 -14.47 -1.91
N HIS A 107 -9.82 -14.59 -3.03
CA HIS A 107 -11.16 -14.00 -3.18
C HIS A 107 -12.18 -14.62 -2.21
N GLU A 108 -12.18 -15.94 -2.04
CA GLU A 108 -13.05 -16.63 -1.10
C GLU A 108 -12.82 -16.16 0.35
N ARG A 109 -11.56 -15.93 0.73
CA ARG A 109 -11.21 -15.34 2.03
C ARG A 109 -11.78 -13.92 2.17
N MET A 110 -11.68 -13.09 1.13
CA MET A 110 -12.28 -11.74 1.14
C MET A 110 -13.79 -11.80 1.35
N VAL A 111 -14.49 -12.67 0.62
CA VAL A 111 -15.94 -12.85 0.76
C VAL A 111 -16.31 -13.36 2.16
N ALA A 112 -15.52 -14.28 2.72
CA ALA A 112 -15.75 -14.81 4.07
C ALA A 112 -15.53 -13.74 5.16
N ASP A 113 -14.51 -12.90 5.02
CA ASP A 113 -14.20 -11.82 5.95
C ASP A 113 -15.24 -10.70 5.88
N GLU A 114 -15.68 -10.31 4.67
CA GLU A 114 -16.76 -9.35 4.48
C GLU A 114 -18.06 -9.82 5.15
N LYS A 115 -18.48 -11.07 4.91
CA LYS A 115 -19.68 -11.66 5.52
C LYS A 115 -19.61 -11.70 7.05
N ALA A 116 -18.41 -11.85 7.61
CA ALA A 116 -18.20 -11.87 9.04
C ALA A 116 -17.95 -10.47 9.64
N GLY A 117 -18.02 -9.41 8.84
CA GLY A 117 -17.80 -8.03 9.28
C GLY A 117 -16.34 -7.70 9.62
N ARG A 118 -15.37 -8.52 9.19
CA ARG A 118 -13.93 -8.31 9.38
C ARG A 118 -13.37 -7.38 8.30
N TYR A 119 -13.79 -6.12 8.34
CA TYR A 119 -13.40 -5.14 7.32
C TYR A 119 -11.94 -4.70 7.40
N GLU A 120 -11.28 -4.91 8.55
CA GLU A 120 -9.89 -4.55 8.81
C GLU A 120 -8.89 -5.31 7.92
N THR A 121 -9.24 -6.51 7.45
CA THR A 121 -8.35 -7.34 6.60
C THR A 121 -8.61 -7.16 5.11
N LEU A 122 -9.78 -6.63 4.71
CA LEU A 122 -10.20 -6.59 3.30
C LEU A 122 -9.29 -5.74 2.42
N GLY A 123 -8.73 -4.64 2.96
CA GLY A 123 -7.82 -3.77 2.21
C GLY A 123 -6.52 -4.49 1.82
N GLU A 124 -5.93 -5.23 2.76
CA GLU A 124 -4.72 -6.03 2.52
C GLU A 124 -5.01 -7.19 1.57
N GLN A 125 -6.13 -7.88 1.74
CA GLN A 125 -6.52 -8.99 0.88
C GLN A 125 -6.81 -8.55 -0.56
N SER A 126 -7.51 -7.44 -0.75
CA SER A 126 -7.69 -6.81 -2.06
C SER A 126 -6.33 -6.43 -2.67
N ARG A 127 -5.41 -5.90 -1.88
CA ARG A 127 -4.05 -5.60 -2.36
C ARG A 127 -3.35 -6.85 -2.87
N ASP A 128 -3.36 -7.93 -2.11
CA ASP A 128 -2.71 -9.18 -2.49
C ASP A 128 -3.33 -9.79 -3.74
N PHE A 129 -4.66 -9.74 -3.87
CA PHE A 129 -5.38 -10.24 -5.04
C PHE A 129 -4.97 -9.50 -6.33
N HIS A 130 -4.99 -8.17 -6.32
CA HIS A 130 -4.63 -7.37 -7.49
C HIS A 130 -3.14 -7.51 -7.84
N LEU A 131 -2.25 -7.57 -6.84
CA LEU A 131 -0.82 -7.77 -7.10
C LEU A 131 -0.53 -9.14 -7.70
N ALA A 132 -1.18 -10.19 -7.21
CA ALA A 132 -1.06 -11.53 -7.79
C ALA A 132 -1.49 -11.56 -9.27
N ILE A 133 -2.61 -10.91 -9.61
CA ILE A 133 -3.03 -10.76 -11.01
C ILE A 133 -1.96 -10.06 -11.85
N THR A 134 -1.43 -8.93 -11.38
CA THR A 134 -0.41 -8.19 -12.14
C THR A 134 0.92 -8.95 -12.28
N ASP A 135 1.28 -9.76 -11.28
CA ASP A 135 2.48 -10.60 -11.33
C ASP A 135 2.33 -11.72 -12.39
N ILE A 136 1.16 -12.36 -12.49
CA ILE A 136 0.83 -13.32 -13.56
C ILE A 136 0.86 -12.62 -14.94
N GLY A 137 0.32 -11.39 -15.01
CA GLY A 137 0.35 -10.56 -16.21
C GLY A 137 1.75 -10.10 -16.64
N GLY A 138 2.75 -10.17 -15.76
CA GLY A 138 4.14 -9.87 -16.08
C GLY A 138 4.94 -9.34 -14.89
N ALA A 139 5.46 -10.24 -14.07
CA ALA A 139 6.16 -9.91 -12.82
C ALA A 139 7.32 -8.90 -12.96
N ALA A 140 8.14 -9.03 -14.00
CA ALA A 140 9.39 -8.26 -14.13
C ALA A 140 9.17 -6.74 -14.22
N PHE A 141 8.20 -6.30 -15.01
CA PHE A 141 7.92 -4.88 -15.21
C PHE A 141 6.54 -4.51 -14.70
N LEU A 142 5.50 -5.22 -15.14
CA LEU A 142 4.12 -4.84 -14.82
C LEU A 142 3.80 -5.02 -13.34
N GLY A 143 4.12 -6.19 -12.77
CA GLY A 143 3.95 -6.46 -11.34
C GLY A 143 4.76 -5.51 -10.46
N ALA A 144 6.02 -5.25 -10.84
CA ALA A 144 6.87 -4.27 -10.17
C ALA A 144 6.27 -2.86 -10.16
N HIS A 145 5.78 -2.36 -11.31
CA HIS A 145 5.17 -1.03 -11.42
C HIS A 145 3.81 -0.97 -10.74
N ALA A 146 2.98 -2.02 -10.82
CA ALA A 146 1.72 -2.10 -10.11
C ALA A 146 1.93 -2.01 -8.59
N ARG A 147 2.95 -2.70 -8.06
CA ARG A 147 3.35 -2.61 -6.64
C ARG A 147 3.84 -1.22 -6.27
N ALA A 148 4.66 -0.61 -7.12
CA ALA A 148 5.12 0.77 -6.92
C ALA A 148 3.94 1.75 -6.85
N VAL A 149 3.00 1.69 -7.81
CA VAL A 149 1.80 2.55 -7.82
C VAL A 149 0.95 2.29 -6.56
N ARG A 150 0.66 1.02 -6.22
CA ARG A 150 -0.13 0.69 -5.02
C ARG A 150 0.52 1.13 -3.71
N ASN A 151 1.84 1.14 -3.63
CA ASN A 151 2.58 1.56 -2.44
C ASN A 151 2.85 3.07 -2.39
N SER A 152 2.64 3.79 -3.50
CA SER A 152 3.09 5.19 -3.62
C SER A 152 2.27 6.18 -2.79
N PHE A 153 1.05 5.81 -2.36
CA PHE A 153 0.18 6.78 -1.68
C PHE A 153 -0.66 6.11 -0.58
N PRO A 154 -0.78 6.73 0.60
CA PRO A 154 -1.57 6.22 1.70
C PRO A 154 -3.06 6.52 1.42
N VAL A 155 -3.71 5.67 0.63
CA VAL A 155 -5.17 5.78 0.48
C VAL A 155 -5.83 5.35 1.79
N ARG A 156 -6.63 6.25 2.37
CA ARG A 156 -7.43 5.95 3.57
C ARG A 156 -8.26 4.69 3.31
N GLN A 157 -7.96 3.61 4.01
CA GLN A 157 -8.83 2.44 4.04
C GLN A 157 -10.09 2.82 4.82
N GLY A 158 -11.10 3.30 4.09
CA GLY A 158 -12.40 3.68 4.61
C GLY A 158 -13.43 3.43 3.52
N ARG A 159 -14.10 2.27 3.62
CA ARG A 159 -15.11 1.72 2.70
C ARG A 159 -14.61 1.63 1.26
N LEU A 160 -14.16 0.43 0.86
CA LEU A 160 -13.91 0.09 -0.54
C LEU A 160 -15.08 0.61 -1.39
N SER A 161 -14.80 1.42 -2.40
CA SER A 161 -15.83 1.95 -3.31
C SER A 161 -16.63 0.86 -4.02
N TRP A 162 -16.10 -0.37 -4.05
CA TRP A 162 -16.73 -1.58 -4.56
C TRP A 162 -17.86 -2.14 -3.67
N CYS A 163 -17.98 -1.68 -2.42
CA CYS A 163 -19.01 -2.13 -1.47
C CYS A 163 -20.17 -1.14 -1.34
N SER A 164 -20.52 -0.40 -2.41
CA SER A 164 -21.77 0.37 -2.45
C SER A 164 -22.74 -0.31 -3.41
N PRO A 165 -23.99 -0.57 -2.98
CA PRO A 165 -25.01 -1.24 -3.81
C PRO A 165 -25.38 -0.43 -5.05
#